data_AF-A0A842RKW9-F1
#
_entry.id   AF-A0A842RKW9-F1
#
_cell.length_a   1.000
_cell.length_b   1.000
_cell.length_c   1.000
_cell.angle_alpha   90.00
_cell.angle_beta   90.00
_cell.angle_gamma   90.00
#
_symmetry.space_group_name_H-M   'P 1'
#
loop_
_entity.id
_entity.type
_entity.pdbx_description
1 polymer ?
#
loop_
_entity_poly.entity_id
_entity_poly.type
_entity_poly.pdbx_seq_one_letter_code
_entity_poly.pdbx_strand_id
1 'polypeptide(L)'
;MGYHEKILLENGPYKPDSVKVQEEASENLVKIVDNVIEDIKEKENIPNPNQVKDQLISSLTHRLLPTLNVPISIGNMYSASIWGQLIYLLESVVDTDDLIYFGSYGSGATCISGMLKVMPKYKQNINNGPTVHKYIQNKEPRSIHDYEELRTENYTQKIKYAYIDPHPLNYNNFLKMNICEEGCIISKLEDLNFCPEGRNNRYLKNLPMFAIIKSEPIEDVEDMEIYTNRLVRVSADTQKGQVVECNLLRAAKNESAHCIQNGYINWYPTYQPTKMIDFD
;
A
#
# COMPACT_ATOMS: atom_id res chain seq x y z
N MET A 1 25.90 11.39 -42.90
CA MET A 1 25.01 10.32 -42.39
C MET A 1 24.68 10.68 -40.95
N GLY A 2 23.53 11.30 -40.72
CA GLY A 2 23.09 11.68 -39.38
C GLY A 2 22.46 10.48 -38.68
N TYR A 3 22.94 10.16 -37.49
CA TYR A 3 22.29 9.20 -36.61
C TYR A 3 21.02 9.86 -36.05
N HIS A 4 19.86 9.43 -36.54
CA HIS A 4 18.61 9.68 -35.84
C HIS A 4 18.50 8.65 -34.72
N GLU A 5 18.75 9.06 -33.48
CA GLU A 5 18.34 8.30 -32.29
C GLU A 5 16.81 8.21 -32.29
N LYS A 6 16.30 7.08 -32.77
CA LYS A 6 14.89 6.73 -32.67
C LYS A 6 14.67 6.28 -31.23
N ILE A 7 14.16 7.18 -30.39
CA ILE A 7 13.66 6.80 -29.06
C ILE A 7 12.50 5.83 -29.31
N LEU A 8 12.68 4.58 -28.92
CA LEU A 8 11.65 3.53 -29.00
C LEU A 8 10.52 3.86 -28.02
N LEU A 9 9.54 4.61 -28.49
CA LEU A 9 8.26 4.87 -27.83
C LEU A 9 7.14 4.48 -28.78
N GLU A 10 7.00 3.18 -29.04
CA GLU A 10 5.88 2.68 -29.85
C GLU A 10 4.82 2.01 -28.96
N ASN A 11 3.63 2.64 -29.00
CA ASN A 11 2.28 2.11 -28.86
C ASN A 11 1.84 1.56 -27.48
N GLY A 12 1.16 2.41 -26.70
CA GLY A 12 0.24 1.95 -25.66
C GLY A 12 -1.21 2.08 -26.12
N PRO A 13 -2.01 1.00 -26.18
CA PRO A 13 -3.45 1.10 -26.30
C PRO A 13 -4.10 0.81 -24.96
N TYR A 14 -4.29 1.83 -24.11
CA TYR A 14 -5.31 1.76 -23.05
C TYR A 14 -5.62 3.14 -22.48
N LYS A 15 -6.91 3.50 -22.48
CA LYS A 15 -7.44 4.64 -21.72
C LYS A 15 -8.07 4.10 -20.45
N PRO A 16 -7.44 4.20 -19.27
CA PRO A 16 -8.18 4.08 -18.03
C PRO A 16 -9.18 5.24 -17.95
N ASP A 17 -10.37 4.99 -17.41
CA ASP A 17 -11.33 6.05 -17.11
C ASP A 17 -10.65 7.10 -16.23
N SER A 18 -10.58 8.33 -16.73
CA SER A 18 -9.90 9.44 -16.07
C SER A 18 -10.58 9.73 -14.73
N VAL A 19 -9.83 9.62 -13.64
CA VAL A 19 -10.25 10.21 -12.37
C VAL A 19 -10.29 11.73 -12.60
N LYS A 20 -11.36 12.42 -12.20
CA LYS A 20 -11.54 13.89 -12.42
C LYS A 20 -10.31 14.74 -12.02
N VAL A 21 -9.55 14.31 -11.01
CA VAL A 21 -8.29 14.93 -10.56
C VAL A 21 -7.18 14.82 -11.62
N GLN A 22 -7.14 13.75 -12.41
CA GLN A 22 -6.20 13.60 -13.52
C GLN A 22 -6.51 14.53 -14.69
N GLU A 23 -7.78 14.92 -14.89
CA GLU A 23 -8.14 15.89 -15.92
C GLU A 23 -7.63 17.29 -15.56
N GLU A 24 -7.88 17.75 -14.33
CA GLU A 24 -7.34 19.02 -13.82
C GLU A 24 -5.81 19.01 -13.75
N ALA A 25 -5.21 17.89 -13.32
CA ALA A 25 -3.76 17.72 -13.34
C ALA A 25 -3.20 17.74 -14.77
N SER A 26 -3.92 17.17 -15.74
CA SER A 26 -3.52 17.20 -17.15
C SER A 26 -3.58 18.61 -17.74
N GLU A 27 -4.61 19.39 -17.43
CA GLU A 27 -4.69 20.79 -17.87
C GLU A 27 -3.57 21.66 -17.30
N ASN A 28 -3.25 21.48 -16.01
CA ASN A 28 -2.14 22.18 -15.37
C ASN A 28 -0.77 21.70 -15.89
N LEU A 29 -0.65 20.41 -16.23
CA LEU A 29 0.55 19.85 -16.84
C LEU A 29 0.87 20.51 -18.19
N VAL A 30 -0.14 20.74 -19.04
CA VAL A 30 0.07 21.44 -20.32
C VAL A 30 0.69 22.81 -20.10
N LYS A 31 0.16 23.59 -19.14
CA LYS A 31 0.67 24.93 -18.81
C LYS A 31 2.12 24.89 -18.30
N ILE A 32 2.46 23.92 -17.44
CA ILE A 32 3.82 23.75 -16.92
C ILE A 32 4.78 23.40 -18.06
N VAL A 33 4.40 22.46 -18.92
CA VAL A 33 5.21 22.05 -20.07
C VAL A 33 5.39 23.20 -21.04
N ASP A 34 4.36 24.02 -21.27
CA ASP A 34 4.46 25.20 -22.13
C ASP A 34 5.56 26.16 -21.68
N ASN A 35 5.59 26.51 -20.39
CA ASN A 35 6.63 27.39 -19.83
C ASN A 35 8.04 26.79 -20.02
N VAL A 36 8.21 25.48 -19.80
CA VAL A 36 9.50 24.80 -19.98
C VAL A 36 9.93 24.80 -21.44
N ILE A 37 8.99 24.55 -22.36
CA ILE A 37 9.29 24.52 -23.80
C ILE A 37 9.61 25.92 -24.33
N GLU A 38 8.96 26.97 -23.82
CA GLU A 38 9.29 28.36 -24.12
C GLU A 38 10.72 28.71 -23.66
N ASP A 39 11.06 28.38 -22.41
CA ASP A 39 12.42 28.59 -21.87
C ASP A 39 13.49 27.87 -22.69
N ILE A 40 13.21 26.65 -23.15
CA ILE A 40 14.17 25.88 -23.95
C ILE A 40 14.23 26.42 -25.39
N LYS A 41 13.12 26.86 -26.00
CA LYS A 41 13.14 27.52 -27.32
C LYS A 41 14.03 28.76 -27.33
N GLU A 42 14.03 29.53 -26.24
CA GLU A 42 14.85 30.73 -26.12
C GLU A 42 16.36 30.42 -25.96
N LYS A 43 16.69 29.30 -25.33
CA LYS A 43 18.07 28.92 -24.97
C LYS A 43 18.71 27.93 -25.94
N GLU A 44 17.91 27.08 -26.58
CA GLU A 44 18.36 25.99 -27.43
C GLU A 44 17.58 25.98 -28.76
N ASN A 45 18.29 25.71 -29.84
CA ASN A 45 17.71 25.69 -31.18
C ASN A 45 17.05 24.33 -31.48
N ILE A 46 15.90 24.06 -30.82
CA ILE A 46 15.16 22.80 -30.99
C ILE A 46 14.41 22.80 -32.34
N PRO A 47 14.63 21.81 -33.21
CA PRO A 47 14.05 21.78 -34.56
C PRO A 47 12.54 21.51 -34.61
N ASN A 48 11.94 20.90 -33.57
CA ASN A 48 10.48 20.68 -33.52
C ASN A 48 9.92 20.72 -32.08
N PRO A 49 9.82 21.90 -31.47
CA PRO A 49 9.49 22.03 -30.05
C PRO A 49 8.04 21.62 -29.73
N ASN A 50 7.11 21.71 -30.68
CA ASN A 50 5.73 21.27 -30.48
C ASN A 50 5.66 19.73 -30.41
N GLN A 51 6.44 19.02 -31.23
CA GLN A 51 6.52 17.56 -31.15
C GLN A 51 7.14 17.11 -29.82
N VAL A 52 8.18 17.81 -29.34
CA VAL A 52 8.78 17.55 -28.02
C VAL A 52 7.76 17.80 -26.90
N LYS A 53 6.99 18.88 -26.98
CA LYS A 53 5.89 19.18 -26.05
C LYS A 53 4.89 18.02 -25.99
N ASP A 54 4.37 17.59 -27.15
CA ASP A 54 3.34 16.55 -27.22
C ASP A 54 3.86 15.21 -26.67
N GLN A 55 5.12 14.87 -26.95
CA GLN A 55 5.77 13.69 -26.40
C GLN A 55 5.95 13.77 -24.88
N LEU A 56 6.34 14.94 -24.35
CA LEU A 56 6.53 15.15 -22.92
C LEU A 56 5.19 15.07 -22.17
N ILE A 57 4.15 15.75 -22.67
CA ILE A 57 2.80 15.68 -22.10
C ILE A 57 2.31 14.23 -22.10
N SER A 58 2.40 13.54 -23.24
CA SER A 58 2.01 12.13 -23.33
C SER A 58 2.78 11.26 -22.34
N SER A 59 4.10 11.42 -22.24
CA SER A 59 4.92 10.65 -21.29
C SER A 59 4.53 10.92 -19.83
N LEU A 60 4.33 12.19 -19.45
CA LEU A 60 3.97 12.56 -18.08
C LEU A 60 2.56 12.08 -17.73
N THR A 61 1.59 12.20 -18.64
CA THR A 61 0.22 11.72 -18.45
C THR A 61 0.14 10.20 -18.28
N HIS A 62 0.89 9.42 -19.06
CA HIS A 62 0.79 7.95 -19.02
C HIS A 62 1.73 7.29 -18.01
N ARG A 63 2.86 7.92 -17.68
CA ARG A 63 3.90 7.30 -16.83
C ARG A 63 4.00 7.90 -15.44
N LEU A 64 3.75 9.20 -15.29
CA LEU A 64 3.92 9.90 -14.01
C LEU A 64 2.58 10.13 -13.30
N LEU A 65 1.59 10.71 -13.97
CA LEU A 65 0.31 11.04 -13.32
C LEU A 65 -0.39 9.84 -12.64
N PRO A 66 -0.35 8.60 -13.18
CA PRO A 66 -0.96 7.47 -12.51
C PRO A 66 -0.33 7.18 -11.13
N THR A 67 0.97 7.44 -10.93
CA THR A 67 1.61 7.24 -9.62
C THR A 67 1.08 8.22 -8.58
N LEU A 68 0.59 9.39 -9.00
CA LEU A 68 0.12 10.44 -8.08
C LEU A 68 -1.27 10.16 -7.50
N ASN A 69 -2.05 9.25 -8.09
CA ASN A 69 -3.39 8.92 -7.59
C ASN A 69 -3.34 8.42 -6.14
N VAL A 70 -2.34 7.61 -5.80
CA VAL A 70 -2.17 7.05 -4.46
C VAL A 70 -1.87 8.15 -3.41
N PRO A 71 -0.81 8.97 -3.55
CA PRO A 71 -0.51 10.00 -2.57
C PRO A 71 -1.56 11.12 -2.51
N ILE A 72 -2.25 11.45 -3.61
CA ILE A 72 -3.33 12.44 -3.59
C ILE A 72 -4.54 11.90 -2.81
N SER A 73 -4.89 10.63 -3.00
CA SER A 73 -6.06 10.05 -2.35
C SER A 73 -5.80 9.58 -0.91
N ILE A 74 -4.56 9.23 -0.55
CA ILE A 74 -4.23 8.63 0.75
C ILE A 74 -3.34 9.53 1.62
N GLY A 75 -2.58 10.44 1.02
CA GLY A 75 -1.57 11.22 1.72
C GLY A 75 -0.26 10.44 1.89
N ASN A 76 0.58 10.93 2.80
CA ASN A 76 1.90 10.34 3.05
C ASN A 76 1.78 9.02 3.83
N MET A 77 2.25 7.92 3.24
CA MET A 77 2.28 6.58 3.85
C MET A 77 3.70 6.16 4.26
N TYR A 78 4.63 7.11 4.39
CA TYR A 78 6.03 6.87 4.73
C TYR A 78 6.65 5.78 3.84
N SER A 79 7.18 4.71 4.43
CA SER A 79 7.83 3.59 3.72
C SER A 79 6.89 2.82 2.80
N ALA A 80 5.58 2.84 3.05
CA ALA A 80 4.59 2.18 2.19
C ALA A 80 4.24 3.01 0.94
N SER A 81 4.63 4.30 0.89
CA SER A 81 4.25 5.20 -0.20
C SER A 81 4.69 4.71 -1.58
N ILE A 82 5.93 4.21 -1.70
CA ILE A 82 6.43 3.74 -3.00
C ILE A 82 5.72 2.45 -3.43
N TRP A 83 5.45 1.55 -2.48
CA TRP A 83 4.80 0.27 -2.76
C TRP A 83 3.34 0.45 -3.16
N GLY A 84 2.60 1.35 -2.50
CA GLY A 84 1.23 1.68 -2.90
C GLY A 84 1.16 2.21 -4.34
N GLN A 85 2.10 3.09 -4.71
CA GLN A 85 2.19 3.63 -6.08
C GLN A 85 2.53 2.53 -7.10
N LEU A 86 3.50 1.66 -6.80
CA LEU A 86 3.87 0.54 -7.67
C LEU A 86 2.73 -0.45 -7.87
N ILE A 87 2.02 -0.82 -6.80
CA ILE A 87 0.86 -1.71 -6.88
C ILE A 87 -0.24 -1.06 -7.72
N TYR A 88 -0.52 0.23 -7.50
CA TYR A 88 -1.51 0.95 -8.30
C TYR A 88 -1.13 1.04 -9.78
N LEU A 89 0.16 1.22 -10.11
CA LEU A 89 0.63 1.16 -11.50
C LEU A 89 0.36 -0.20 -12.14
N LEU A 90 0.65 -1.29 -11.42
CA LEU A 90 0.37 -2.66 -11.87
C LEU A 90 -1.13 -2.92 -12.04
N GLU A 91 -1.98 -2.30 -11.23
CA GLU A 91 -3.44 -2.36 -11.34
C GLU A 91 -3.99 -1.60 -12.55
N SER A 92 -3.27 -0.60 -13.08
CA SER A 92 -3.85 0.41 -13.96
C SER A 92 -3.24 0.48 -15.36
N VAL A 93 -1.95 0.83 -15.47
CA VAL A 93 -1.34 1.31 -16.74
C VAL A 93 -0.16 0.48 -17.21
N VAL A 94 0.36 -0.39 -16.35
CA VAL A 94 1.53 -1.23 -16.67
C VAL A 94 1.08 -2.47 -17.41
N ASP A 95 1.89 -2.93 -18.37
CA ASP A 95 1.75 -4.19 -19.09
C ASP A 95 2.92 -5.16 -18.85
N THR A 96 2.80 -6.38 -19.40
CA THR A 96 3.86 -7.39 -19.30
C THR A 96 5.12 -6.92 -20.01
N ASP A 97 6.30 -7.23 -19.45
CA ASP A 97 7.62 -6.84 -19.93
C ASP A 97 7.98 -5.35 -19.80
N ASP A 98 7.08 -4.51 -19.27
CA ASP A 98 7.40 -3.13 -18.93
C ASP A 98 8.54 -3.06 -17.90
N LEU A 99 9.32 -1.97 -17.99
CA LEU A 99 10.36 -1.62 -17.05
C LEU A 99 9.90 -0.42 -16.20
N ILE A 100 9.89 -0.61 -14.88
CA ILE A 100 9.52 0.42 -13.91
C ILE A 100 10.77 0.86 -13.18
N TYR A 101 11.13 2.13 -13.35
CA TYR A 101 12.16 2.77 -12.52
C TYR A 101 11.51 3.32 -11.25
N PHE A 102 12.13 3.08 -10.09
CA PHE A 102 11.64 3.58 -8.81
C PHE A 102 12.74 4.24 -8.01
N GLY A 103 12.34 5.18 -7.14
CA GLY A 103 13.16 5.78 -6.10
C GLY A 103 12.43 5.73 -4.77
N SER A 104 13.12 5.32 -3.71
CA SER A 104 12.64 5.30 -2.34
C SER A 104 13.53 6.19 -1.48
N TYR A 105 12.92 7.01 -0.64
CA TYR A 105 13.61 7.98 0.20
C TYR A 105 13.12 7.91 1.65
N GLY A 106 14.06 8.01 2.58
CA GLY A 106 13.82 8.20 4.02
C GLY A 106 14.66 9.34 4.59
N SER A 107 14.02 10.20 5.39
CA SER A 107 14.69 11.30 6.12
C SER A 107 15.76 10.75 7.07
N GLY A 108 16.90 11.45 7.18
CA GLY A 108 18.16 10.90 7.73
C GLY A 108 19.20 10.57 6.66
N ALA A 109 18.76 10.63 5.38
CA ALA A 109 19.50 10.59 4.12
C ALA A 109 19.76 9.20 3.49
N THR A 110 18.80 8.28 3.58
CA THR A 110 18.85 7.04 2.79
C THR A 110 17.96 7.16 1.56
N CYS A 111 18.55 6.92 0.39
CA CYS A 111 17.85 6.83 -0.88
C CYS A 111 18.27 5.55 -1.60
N ILE A 112 17.30 4.83 -2.16
CA ILE A 112 17.53 3.66 -3.00
C ILE A 112 16.75 3.87 -4.28
N SER A 113 17.40 3.67 -5.42
CA SER A 113 16.72 3.56 -6.70
C SER A 113 16.96 2.19 -7.32
N GLY A 114 16.06 1.79 -8.21
CA GLY A 114 16.14 0.51 -8.87
C GLY A 114 15.21 0.42 -10.07
N MET A 115 15.32 -0.70 -10.77
CA MET A 115 14.49 -1.00 -11.93
C MET A 115 13.85 -2.37 -11.73
N LEU A 116 12.55 -2.44 -11.99
CA LEU A 116 11.74 -3.65 -11.91
C LEU A 116 11.26 -4.02 -13.30
N LYS A 117 11.35 -5.30 -13.66
CA LYS A 117 10.74 -5.84 -14.87
C LYS A 117 9.43 -6.54 -14.52
N VAL A 118 8.37 -6.20 -15.26
CA VAL A 118 7.04 -6.77 -15.05
C VAL A 118 7.00 -8.16 -15.67
N MET A 119 6.85 -9.17 -14.82
CA MET A 119 6.89 -10.56 -15.24
C MET A 119 5.57 -11.00 -15.89
N PRO A 120 5.61 -11.96 -16.84
CA PRO A 120 4.39 -12.57 -17.37
C PRO A 120 3.48 -13.11 -16.25
N LYS A 121 2.17 -13.08 -16.49
CA LYS A 121 1.10 -13.53 -15.57
C LYS A 121 0.94 -12.71 -14.28
N TYR A 122 1.60 -11.56 -14.12
CA TYR A 122 1.41 -10.71 -12.93
C TYR A 122 -0.06 -10.29 -12.71
N LYS A 123 -0.84 -10.09 -13.79
CA LYS A 123 -2.28 -9.76 -13.72
C LYS A 123 -3.07 -10.81 -12.92
N GLN A 124 -2.65 -12.08 -12.91
CA GLN A 124 -3.29 -13.13 -12.10
C GLN A 124 -3.14 -12.88 -10.59
N ASN A 125 -2.06 -12.22 -10.17
CA ASN A 125 -1.84 -11.90 -8.76
C ASN A 125 -2.57 -10.61 -8.35
N ILE A 126 -2.67 -9.64 -9.25
CA ILE A 126 -3.30 -8.35 -8.98
C ILE A 126 -4.84 -8.45 -8.98
N ASN A 127 -5.41 -9.30 -9.82
CA ASN A 127 -6.87 -9.41 -9.97
C ASN A 127 -7.57 -10.16 -8.81
N ASN A 128 -6.83 -10.82 -7.91
CA ASN A 128 -7.42 -11.64 -6.84
C ASN A 128 -7.81 -10.84 -5.57
N GLY A 129 -7.58 -9.52 -5.58
CA GLY A 129 -8.05 -8.57 -4.56
C GLY A 129 -7.44 -8.74 -3.15
N PRO A 130 -7.66 -7.75 -2.25
CA PRO A 130 -8.19 -6.39 -2.49
C PRO A 130 -7.20 -5.50 -3.26
N THR A 131 -7.71 -4.52 -4.02
CA THR A 131 -6.90 -3.61 -4.86
C THR A 131 -6.82 -2.20 -4.26
N VAL A 132 -5.73 -1.48 -4.53
CA VAL A 132 -5.56 -0.08 -4.11
C VAL A 132 -6.68 0.80 -4.68
N HIS A 133 -7.08 0.54 -5.92
CA HIS A 133 -8.20 1.24 -6.54
C HIS A 133 -9.50 1.11 -5.74
N LYS A 134 -9.86 -0.10 -5.28
CA LYS A 134 -11.05 -0.34 -4.45
C LYS A 134 -10.96 0.44 -3.13
N TYR A 135 -9.79 0.45 -2.48
CA TYR A 135 -9.60 1.22 -1.25
C TYR A 135 -9.77 2.73 -1.46
N ILE A 136 -9.33 3.28 -2.60
CA ILE A 136 -9.49 4.71 -2.90
C ILE A 136 -10.97 5.05 -3.15
N GLN A 137 -11.70 4.22 -3.89
CA GLN A 137 -13.11 4.47 -4.24
C GLN A 137 -14.06 4.36 -3.04
N ASN A 138 -13.75 3.50 -2.07
CA ASN A 138 -14.62 3.24 -0.92
C ASN A 138 -14.38 4.21 0.26
N LYS A 139 -13.62 5.29 0.07
CA LYS A 139 -13.39 6.27 1.13
C LYS A 139 -14.61 7.13 1.37
N GLU A 140 -14.98 7.28 2.65
CA GLU A 140 -16.02 8.20 3.08
C GLU A 140 -15.40 9.55 3.48
N PRO A 141 -15.92 10.68 2.96
CA PRO A 141 -15.48 12.00 3.42
C PRO A 141 -15.89 12.22 4.88
N ARG A 142 -14.99 12.78 5.67
CA ARG A 142 -15.21 13.18 7.07
C ARG A 142 -15.00 14.68 7.22
N SER A 143 -15.70 15.27 8.19
CA SER A 143 -15.52 16.69 8.48
C SER A 143 -14.15 16.95 9.11
N ILE A 144 -13.63 18.17 9.01
CA ILE A 144 -12.38 18.56 9.71
C ILE A 144 -12.55 18.40 11.22
N HIS A 145 -13.75 18.69 11.74
CA HIS A 145 -14.07 18.54 13.15
C HIS A 145 -13.95 17.09 13.59
N ASP A 146 -14.59 16.15 12.88
CA ASP A 146 -14.50 14.71 13.13
C ASP A 146 -13.04 14.24 13.09
N TYR A 147 -12.25 14.73 12.13
CA TYR A 147 -10.84 14.40 12.01
C TYR A 147 -10.03 14.86 13.22
N GLU A 148 -10.22 16.10 13.68
CA GLU A 148 -9.50 16.62 14.85
C GLU A 148 -9.97 15.95 16.15
N GLU A 149 -11.25 15.58 16.28
CA GLU A 149 -11.74 14.73 17.38
C GLU A 149 -11.05 13.37 17.35
N LEU A 150 -11.06 12.66 16.21
CA LEU A 150 -10.36 11.37 16.05
C LEU A 150 -8.85 11.45 16.31
N ARG A 151 -8.23 12.58 15.98
CA ARG A 151 -6.80 12.83 16.19
C ARG A 151 -6.46 13.12 17.65
N THR A 152 -7.34 13.83 18.37
CA THR A 152 -7.13 14.26 19.76
C THR A 152 -7.60 13.22 20.77
N GLU A 153 -8.60 12.41 20.41
CA GLU A 153 -8.92 11.20 21.14
C GLU A 153 -7.67 10.32 21.16
N ASN A 154 -7.11 10.10 22.35
CA ASN A 154 -6.20 8.99 22.59
C ASN A 154 -7.03 7.71 22.41
N TYR A 155 -7.27 7.32 21.15
CA TYR A 155 -7.90 6.08 20.76
C TYR A 155 -6.98 4.94 21.18
N THR A 156 -6.93 4.65 22.48
CA THR A 156 -6.69 3.29 22.94
C THR A 156 -7.90 2.52 22.48
N GLN A 157 -7.86 2.02 21.23
CA GLN A 157 -8.82 1.04 20.77
C GLN A 157 -8.84 -0.05 21.84
N LYS A 158 -9.99 -0.22 22.49
CA LYS A 158 -10.20 -1.38 23.35
C LYS A 158 -10.11 -2.59 22.42
N ILE A 159 -9.12 -3.42 22.66
CA ILE A 159 -8.86 -4.59 21.83
C ILE A 159 -9.25 -5.80 22.63
N LYS A 160 -9.92 -6.73 21.96
CA LYS A 160 -10.27 -8.04 22.50
C LYS A 160 -9.59 -9.09 21.65
N TYR A 161 -9.71 -10.35 22.06
CA TYR A 161 -9.19 -11.49 21.33
C TYR A 161 -10.33 -12.44 20.97
N ALA A 162 -10.27 -13.06 19.80
CA ALA A 162 -11.23 -14.08 19.45
C ALA A 162 -10.59 -15.16 18.57
N TYR A 163 -11.18 -16.35 18.62
CA TYR A 163 -10.85 -17.42 17.69
C TYR A 163 -11.48 -17.15 16.35
N ILE A 164 -10.75 -17.40 15.27
CA ILE A 164 -11.23 -17.23 13.88
C ILE A 164 -11.10 -18.51 13.06
N ASP A 165 -11.99 -18.66 12.07
CA ASP A 165 -11.76 -19.52 10.90
C ASP A 165 -11.75 -18.68 9.62
N PRO A 166 -10.99 -19.09 8.58
CA PRO A 166 -11.06 -18.46 7.27
C PRO A 166 -12.50 -18.42 6.72
N HIS A 167 -12.90 -17.27 6.17
CA HIS A 167 -14.16 -17.14 5.46
C HIS A 167 -14.09 -17.89 4.10
N PRO A 168 -15.20 -18.47 3.58
CA PRO A 168 -15.20 -19.13 2.27
C PRO A 168 -14.68 -18.26 1.11
N LEU A 169 -14.97 -16.95 1.15
CA LEU A 169 -14.49 -15.95 0.17
C LEU A 169 -13.02 -15.52 0.39
N ASN A 170 -12.28 -16.14 1.31
CA ASN A 170 -10.88 -15.80 1.51
C ASN A 170 -10.01 -16.16 0.29
N TYR A 171 -10.46 -17.03 -0.63
CA TYR A 171 -9.76 -17.41 -1.88
C TYR A 171 -8.25 -17.70 -1.74
N ASN A 172 -7.83 -18.28 -0.62
CA ASN A 172 -6.41 -18.49 -0.27
C ASN A 172 -5.56 -17.21 -0.09
N ASN A 173 -6.19 -16.06 0.15
CA ASN A 173 -5.54 -14.82 0.53
C ASN A 173 -5.14 -14.90 2.00
N PHE A 174 -3.87 -15.16 2.26
CA PHE A 174 -3.33 -15.25 3.61
C PHE A 174 -2.14 -14.31 3.79
N LEU A 175 -2.18 -13.56 4.89
CA LEU A 175 -1.05 -12.81 5.40
C LEU A 175 -0.12 -13.74 6.20
N LYS A 176 1.05 -14.02 5.63
CA LYS A 176 2.09 -14.84 6.28
C LYS A 176 3.11 -13.97 7.00
N MET A 177 3.07 -13.96 8.33
CA MET A 177 3.95 -13.16 9.17
C MET A 177 4.89 -14.05 9.98
N ASN A 178 6.18 -13.73 9.95
CA ASN A 178 7.13 -14.27 10.92
C ASN A 178 7.13 -13.30 12.10
N ILE A 179 6.85 -13.79 13.30
CA ILE A 179 6.87 -12.99 14.52
C ILE A 179 7.75 -13.64 15.59
N CYS A 180 8.34 -12.83 16.47
CA CYS A 180 9.01 -13.32 17.68
C CYS A 180 8.02 -13.48 18.84
N GLU A 181 8.51 -13.99 19.97
CA GLU A 181 7.81 -14.14 21.26
C GLU A 181 7.38 -12.82 21.93
N GLU A 182 7.57 -11.68 21.28
CA GLU A 182 7.06 -10.37 21.72
C GLU A 182 6.28 -9.69 20.58
N GLY A 183 5.89 -10.47 19.57
CA GLY A 183 5.11 -10.02 18.42
C GLY A 183 5.84 -9.15 17.40
N CYS A 184 7.16 -8.91 17.55
CA CYS A 184 7.95 -8.21 16.53
C CYS A 184 7.96 -8.98 15.21
N ILE A 185 7.74 -8.28 14.09
CA ILE A 185 7.85 -8.86 12.75
C ILE A 185 9.33 -9.14 12.43
N ILE A 186 9.62 -10.38 12.04
CA ILE A 186 10.95 -10.86 11.66
C ILE A 186 11.05 -10.97 10.14
N SER A 187 12.21 -10.63 9.56
CA SER A 187 12.46 -10.82 8.13
C SER A 187 12.41 -12.31 7.73
N LYS A 188 12.01 -12.57 6.48
CA LYS A 188 12.15 -13.90 5.85
C LYS A 188 13.55 -14.12 5.26
N LEU A 189 14.32 -13.05 5.09
CA LEU A 189 15.65 -13.11 4.51
C LEU A 189 16.62 -13.77 5.50
N GLU A 190 17.41 -14.71 4.99
CA GLU A 190 18.53 -15.28 5.72
C GLU A 190 19.47 -14.15 6.20
N ASP A 191 20.10 -14.34 7.36
CA ASP A 191 20.93 -13.33 8.05
C ASP A 191 20.21 -12.07 8.58
N LEU A 192 18.96 -11.82 8.21
CA LEU A 192 18.11 -10.75 8.77
C LEU A 192 16.92 -11.31 9.56
N ASN A 193 16.86 -12.63 9.72
CA ASN A 193 15.73 -13.35 10.32
C ASN A 193 15.79 -13.45 11.85
N PHE A 194 16.52 -12.58 12.53
CA PHE A 194 16.62 -12.59 13.99
C PHE A 194 15.60 -11.66 14.65
N CYS A 195 15.23 -11.97 15.90
CA CYS A 195 14.47 -11.03 16.71
C CYS A 195 15.37 -9.86 17.07
N PRO A 196 14.93 -8.60 16.87
CA PRO A 196 15.71 -7.42 17.27
C PRO A 196 16.19 -7.43 18.72
N GLU A 197 15.42 -8.05 19.61
CA GLU A 197 15.73 -8.17 21.04
C GLU A 197 16.59 -9.41 21.38
N GLY A 198 17.22 -10.04 20.38
CA GLY A 198 18.15 -11.17 20.58
C GLY A 198 17.49 -12.50 20.96
N ARG A 199 16.18 -12.64 20.80
CA ARG A 199 15.44 -13.87 21.15
C ARG A 199 15.44 -14.90 20.02
N ASN A 200 15.37 -16.18 20.42
CA ASN A 200 15.50 -17.32 19.50
C ASN A 200 14.15 -17.89 19.02
N ASN A 201 13.07 -17.71 19.78
CA ASN A 201 11.77 -18.27 19.43
C ASN A 201 11.12 -17.49 18.28
N ARG A 202 10.65 -18.23 17.28
CA ARG A 202 10.04 -17.70 16.05
C ARG A 202 8.74 -18.42 15.77
N TYR A 203 7.72 -17.67 15.42
CA TYR A 203 6.40 -18.18 15.10
C TYR A 203 6.00 -17.73 13.70
N LEU A 204 5.46 -18.67 12.91
CA LEU A 204 4.88 -18.37 11.61
C LEU A 204 3.37 -18.26 11.78
N LYS A 205 2.85 -17.05 11.64
CA LYS A 205 1.42 -16.79 11.57
C LYS A 205 0.92 -16.82 10.14
N ASN A 206 -0.12 -17.61 9.88
CA ASN A 206 -0.81 -17.67 8.60
C ASN A 206 -2.26 -17.21 8.79
N LEU A 207 -2.49 -15.92 8.55
CA LEU A 207 -3.73 -15.25 8.90
C LEU A 207 -4.58 -15.02 7.64
N PRO A 208 -5.85 -15.47 7.59
CA PRO A 208 -6.72 -15.18 6.45
C PRO A 208 -7.01 -13.68 6.35
N MET A 209 -7.08 -13.14 5.13
CA MET A 209 -7.52 -11.74 4.95
C MET A 209 -8.98 -11.55 5.38
N PHE A 210 -9.84 -12.53 5.16
CA PHE A 210 -11.24 -12.55 5.60
C PHE A 210 -11.52 -13.75 6.49
N ALA A 211 -12.16 -13.50 7.63
CA ALA A 211 -12.44 -14.53 8.62
C ALA A 211 -13.83 -14.43 9.23
N ILE A 212 -14.26 -15.50 9.89
CA ILE A 212 -15.47 -15.56 10.72
C ILE A 212 -15.04 -15.76 12.17
N ILE A 213 -15.59 -14.93 13.06
CA ILE A 213 -15.37 -15.05 14.50
C ILE A 213 -16.06 -16.30 15.06
N LYS A 214 -15.33 -17.15 15.78
CA LYS A 214 -15.78 -18.46 16.29
C LYS A 214 -16.06 -18.49 17.78
N SER A 215 -15.42 -17.62 18.55
CA SER A 215 -15.64 -17.49 19.99
C SER A 215 -16.31 -16.17 20.32
N GLU A 216 -16.85 -16.08 21.54
CA GLU A 216 -17.07 -14.76 22.12
C GLU A 216 -15.73 -14.04 22.28
N PRO A 217 -15.65 -12.72 22.06
CA PRO A 217 -14.44 -11.95 22.33
C PRO A 217 -14.02 -12.03 23.80
N ILE A 218 -12.72 -12.18 24.03
CA ILE A 218 -12.06 -12.37 25.31
C ILE A 218 -11.25 -11.11 25.62
N GLU A 219 -11.29 -10.62 26.86
CA GLU A 219 -10.55 -9.41 27.26
C GLU A 219 -9.10 -9.71 27.65
N ASP A 220 -8.89 -10.79 28.42
CA ASP A 220 -7.58 -11.20 28.89
C ASP A 220 -7.19 -12.57 28.31
N VAL A 221 -5.97 -12.66 27.77
CA VAL A 221 -5.42 -13.87 27.17
C VAL A 221 -4.05 -14.13 27.77
N GLU A 222 -3.73 -15.40 28.03
CA GLU A 222 -2.38 -15.78 28.44
C GLU A 222 -1.38 -15.56 27.29
N ASP A 223 -0.22 -14.96 27.58
CA ASP A 223 0.75 -14.48 26.58
C ASP A 223 1.10 -15.50 25.49
N MET A 224 1.13 -16.80 25.83
CA MET A 224 1.49 -17.87 24.89
C MET A 224 0.40 -18.21 23.87
N GLU A 225 -0.88 -18.02 24.21
CA GLU A 225 -1.99 -18.35 23.30
C GLU A 225 -2.09 -17.36 22.12
N ILE A 226 -1.56 -16.15 22.31
CA ILE A 226 -1.49 -15.08 21.30
C ILE A 226 -0.62 -15.52 20.11
N TYR A 227 0.29 -16.47 20.27
CA TYR A 227 1.12 -16.98 19.17
C TYR A 227 0.44 -18.05 18.31
N THR A 228 -0.76 -18.51 18.69
CA THR A 228 -1.52 -19.47 17.88
C THR A 228 -2.03 -18.82 16.58
N ASN A 229 -2.25 -19.65 15.55
CA ASN A 229 -2.79 -19.21 14.25
C ASN A 229 -4.27 -18.83 14.28
N ARG A 230 -4.98 -19.13 15.38
CA ARG A 230 -6.43 -19.00 15.45
C ARG A 230 -6.90 -17.91 16.39
N LEU A 231 -6.13 -17.58 17.42
CA LEU A 231 -6.44 -16.47 18.31
C LEU A 231 -5.86 -15.17 17.74
N VAL A 232 -6.73 -14.20 17.51
CA VAL A 232 -6.38 -12.93 16.88
C VAL A 232 -6.98 -11.76 17.64
N ARG A 233 -6.36 -10.59 17.49
CA ARG A 233 -6.91 -9.32 18.00
C ARG A 233 -8.13 -8.95 17.17
N VAL A 234 -9.16 -8.46 17.84
CA VAL A 234 -10.40 -7.98 17.23
C VAL A 234 -10.79 -6.62 17.84
N SER A 235 -11.55 -5.81 17.10
CA SER A 235 -12.11 -4.58 17.63
C SER A 235 -13.14 -4.86 18.74
N ALA A 236 -13.32 -3.92 19.68
CA ALA A 236 -14.18 -4.08 20.86
C ALA A 236 -15.64 -4.45 20.55
N ASP A 237 -16.14 -4.00 19.41
CA ASP A 237 -17.51 -4.16 18.91
C ASP A 237 -17.72 -5.46 18.11
N THR A 238 -16.66 -6.26 17.92
CA THR A 238 -16.74 -7.55 17.24
C THR A 238 -17.59 -8.55 18.01
N GLN A 239 -18.37 -9.38 17.33
CA GLN A 239 -19.21 -10.42 17.92
C GLN A 239 -18.97 -11.79 17.29
N LYS A 240 -19.34 -12.86 18.01
CA LYS A 240 -19.29 -14.23 17.47
C LYS A 240 -20.14 -14.37 16.22
N GLY A 241 -19.63 -15.08 15.22
CA GLY A 241 -20.28 -15.31 13.93
C GLY A 241 -20.10 -14.16 12.93
N GLN A 242 -19.55 -13.02 13.35
CA GLN A 242 -19.35 -11.87 12.48
C GLN A 242 -18.22 -12.13 11.47
N VAL A 243 -18.39 -11.56 10.27
CA VAL A 243 -17.34 -11.51 9.25
C VAL A 243 -16.42 -10.33 9.55
N VAL A 244 -15.12 -10.60 9.50
CA VAL A 244 -14.08 -9.62 9.79
C VAL A 244 -12.98 -9.65 8.74
N GLU A 245 -12.33 -8.51 8.54
CA GLU A 245 -11.17 -8.32 7.65
C GLU A 245 -9.91 -8.08 8.49
N CYS A 246 -8.79 -8.66 8.06
CA CYS A 246 -7.49 -8.49 8.70
C CYS A 246 -6.87 -7.14 8.32
N ASN A 247 -6.68 -6.28 9.32
CA ASN A 247 -5.95 -5.01 9.20
C ASN A 247 -4.64 -5.05 10.00
N LEU A 248 -3.66 -4.25 9.60
CA LEU A 248 -2.44 -4.04 10.39
C LEU A 248 -2.55 -2.71 11.14
N LEU A 249 -2.73 -2.80 12.46
CA LEU A 249 -2.87 -1.63 13.32
C LEU A 249 -1.68 -1.54 14.27
N ARG A 250 -1.29 -0.32 14.62
CA ARG A 250 -0.23 -0.12 15.62
C ARG A 250 -0.70 -0.66 16.97
N ALA A 251 0.10 -1.49 17.64
CA ALA A 251 -0.15 -1.84 19.04
C ALA A 251 -0.17 -0.56 19.89
N ALA A 252 -1.09 -0.52 20.86
CA ALA A 252 -1.25 0.65 21.71
C ALA A 252 0.07 0.97 22.45
N LYS A 253 0.25 2.25 22.81
CA LYS A 253 1.47 2.77 23.49
C LYS A 253 1.88 1.97 24.73
N ASN A 254 0.95 1.21 25.32
CA ASN A 254 1.12 0.53 26.61
C ASN A 254 1.22 -1.00 26.50
N GLU A 255 1.00 -1.61 25.33
CA GLU A 255 1.00 -3.08 25.18
C GLU A 255 2.39 -3.65 24.89
N SER A 256 3.32 -2.83 24.40
CA SER A 256 4.74 -3.20 24.34
C SER A 256 5.58 -1.93 24.45
N ALA A 257 5.86 -1.54 25.69
CA ALA A 257 6.80 -0.46 25.98
C ALA A 257 8.17 -0.70 25.32
N HIS A 258 8.51 -1.96 25.02
CA HIS A 258 9.80 -2.38 24.50
C HIS A 258 9.96 -2.15 22.98
N CYS A 259 8.96 -2.46 22.15
CA CYS A 259 9.05 -2.28 20.69
C CYS A 259 9.04 -0.80 20.28
N ILE A 260 8.41 0.06 21.08
CA ILE A 260 8.25 1.50 20.79
C ILE A 260 9.57 2.25 20.95
N GLN A 261 10.46 1.80 21.86
CA GLN A 261 11.69 2.52 22.19
C GLN A 261 12.79 2.33 21.14
N ASN A 262 12.73 1.28 20.32
CA ASN A 262 13.81 0.91 19.39
C ASN A 262 13.56 1.24 17.91
N GLY A 263 12.51 2.03 17.61
CA GLY A 263 12.20 2.46 16.23
C GLY A 263 11.60 1.38 15.33
N TYR A 264 11.22 0.22 15.89
CA TYR A 264 10.58 -0.86 15.14
C TYR A 264 9.09 -0.58 14.87
N ILE A 265 8.62 -1.03 13.71
CA ILE A 265 7.21 -0.96 13.32
C ILE A 265 6.42 -1.92 14.20
N ASN A 266 5.72 -1.36 15.19
CA ASN A 266 4.93 -2.13 16.16
C ASN A 266 3.50 -2.38 15.65
N TRP A 267 3.37 -3.01 14.48
CA TRP A 267 2.08 -3.27 13.84
C TRP A 267 1.63 -4.70 14.09
N TYR A 268 0.39 -4.86 14.53
CA TYR A 268 -0.23 -6.15 14.80
C TYR A 268 -1.44 -6.39 13.91
N PRO A 269 -1.62 -7.63 13.44
CA PRO A 269 -2.86 -8.07 12.82
C PRO A 269 -4.02 -7.89 13.79
N THR A 270 -4.97 -7.06 13.40
CA THR A 270 -6.21 -6.79 14.11
C THR A 270 -7.35 -6.94 13.13
N TYR A 271 -8.32 -7.77 13.48
CA TYR A 271 -9.50 -8.00 12.69
C TYR A 271 -10.58 -6.99 13.04
N GLN A 272 -11.21 -6.43 12.01
CA GLN A 272 -12.29 -5.47 12.18
C GLN A 272 -13.54 -5.95 11.44
N PRO A 273 -14.74 -5.69 11.99
CA PRO A 273 -16.00 -5.81 11.29
C PRO A 273 -15.91 -5.23 9.90
N THR A 274 -16.16 -6.07 8.90
CA THR A 274 -16.27 -5.61 7.52
C THR A 274 -17.72 -5.67 7.11
N LYS A 275 -18.21 -4.59 6.50
CA LYS A 275 -19.40 -4.63 5.67
C LYS A 275 -18.92 -5.20 4.35
N MET A 276 -18.77 -6.52 4.21
CA MET A 276 -18.31 -7.08 2.93
C MET A 276 -19.21 -6.52 1.82
N ILE A 277 -18.60 -5.72 0.95
CA ILE A 277 -19.11 -5.36 -0.36
C ILE A 277 -18.91 -6.61 -1.19
N ASP A 278 -19.97 -7.06 -1.86
CA ASP A 278 -19.95 -8.28 -2.67
C ASP A 278 -18.68 -8.33 -3.53
N PHE A 279 -17.92 -9.43 -3.36
CA PHE A 279 -16.81 -9.75 -4.25
C PHE A 279 -17.40 -10.37 -5.52
N ASP A 280 -17.88 -9.51 -6.42
CA ASP A 280 -18.17 -9.88 -7.81
C ASP A 280 -16.87 -10.25 -8.55
#